data_AF-A0A1G5S055-F1
#
_entry.id   AF-A0A1G5S055-F1
#
_cell.length_a   1.000
_cell.length_b   1.000
_cell.length_c   1.000
_cell.angle_alpha   90.00
_cell.angle_beta   90.00
_cell.angle_gamma   90.00
#
_symmetry.space_group_name_H-M   'P 1'
#
loop_
_entity.id
_entity.type
_entity.pdbx_description
1 polymer ?
#
loop_
_entity_poly.entity_id
_entity_poly.type
_entity_poly.pdbx_seq_one_letter_code
_entity_poly.pdbx_strand_id
1 'polypeptide(L)' 'MAIGRDVYSCHPPKIEMMVRSIIGDFKSGTRDKVSVWMEKEGIPVLVEYIAVRDDNGQYIGTMECVLDRGAFIYFDFCC' A
#
# COMPACT_ATOMS: atom_id res chain seq x y z
N MET A 1 10.05 -11.60 -7.44
CA MET A 1 8.96 -12.18 -6.64
C MET A 1 9.11 -11.69 -5.20
N ALA A 2 8.15 -10.91 -4.72
CA ALA A 2 8.12 -10.36 -3.35
C ALA A 2 7.25 -11.19 -2.38
N ILE A 3 6.45 -12.13 -2.92
CA ILE A 3 5.55 -12.99 -2.13
C ILE A 3 6.34 -13.76 -1.05
N GLY A 4 5.91 -13.64 0.20
CA GLY A 4 6.51 -14.31 1.35
C GLY A 4 7.75 -13.61 1.93
N ARG A 5 8.12 -12.43 1.42
CA ARG A 5 9.15 -11.58 2.02
C ARG A 5 8.52 -10.51 2.89
N ASP A 6 9.25 -10.14 3.94
CA ASP A 6 8.84 -9.03 4.80
C ASP A 6 8.78 -7.73 3.97
N VAL A 7 7.64 -7.03 4.03
CA VAL A 7 7.37 -5.82 3.25
C VAL A 7 8.45 -4.75 3.44
N TYR A 8 9.04 -4.65 4.63
CA TYR A 8 10.06 -3.65 4.94
C TYR A 8 11.36 -3.93 4.17
N SER A 9 11.68 -5.21 3.91
CA SER A 9 12.86 -5.61 3.14
C SER A 9 12.77 -5.31 1.64
N CYS A 10 11.57 -5.01 1.13
CA CYS A 10 11.34 -4.71 -0.27
C CYS A 10 11.57 -3.23 -0.62
N HIS A 11 11.78 -2.37 0.38
CA HIS A 11 11.81 -0.92 0.21
C HIS A 11 13.14 -0.30 0.69
N PRO A 12 13.65 0.75 0.04
CA PRO A 12 14.80 1.49 0.56
C PRO A 12 14.45 2.20 1.88
N PRO A 13 15.43 2.50 2.77
CA PRO A 13 15.18 2.93 4.15
C PRO A 13 14.25 4.14 4.31
N LYS A 14 14.33 5.09 3.37
CA LYS A 14 13.47 6.28 3.38
C LYS A 14 11.99 5.95 3.14
N ILE A 15 11.73 4.98 2.26
CA ILE A 15 10.36 4.54 1.92
C ILE A 15 9.85 3.57 2.98
N GLU A 16 10.73 2.72 3.52
CA GLU A 16 10.41 1.81 4.63
C GLU A 16 9.75 2.54 5.82
N MET A 17 10.32 3.68 6.24
CA MET A 17 9.74 4.48 7.33
C MET A 17 8.33 4.98 7.03
N MET A 18 8.06 5.37 5.78
CA MET A 18 6.73 5.79 5.36
C MET A 18 5.75 4.62 5.37
N VAL A 19 6.17 3.47 4.84
CA VAL A 19 5.36 2.23 4.83
C VAL A 19 5.03 1.79 6.26
N ARG A 20 5.99 1.83 7.19
CA ARG A 20 5.77 1.56 8.62
C ARG A 20 4.72 2.46 9.23
N SER A 21 4.77 3.76 8.93
CA SER A 21 3.78 4.73 9.43
C SER A 21 2.39 4.43 8.90
N ILE A 22 2.26 4.17 7.59
CA ILE A 22 0.97 3.86 6.95
C ILE A 22 0.36 2.58 7.54
N ILE A 23 1.15 1.51 7.63
CA ILE A 23 0.69 0.24 8.23
C ILE A 23 0.32 0.43 9.69
N GLY A 24 1.06 1.27 10.43
CA GLY A 24 0.74 1.65 11.81
C GLY A 24 -0.64 2.30 11.93
N ASP A 25 -0.90 3.31 11.11
CA ASP A 25 -2.19 4.02 11.05
C ASP A 25 -3.35 3.08 10.70
N PHE A 26 -3.11 2.11 9.81
CA PHE A 26 -4.12 1.13 9.41
C PHE A 26 -4.43 0.14 10.52
N LYS A 27 -3.40 -0.37 11.21
CA LYS A 27 -3.54 -1.26 12.36
C LYS A 27 -4.25 -0.59 13.53
N SER A 28 -3.98 0.70 13.80
CA SER A 28 -4.67 1.44 14.85
C SER A 28 -6.07 1.91 14.48
N GLY A 29 -6.45 1.84 13.20
CA GLY A 29 -7.72 2.35 12.70
C GLY A 29 -7.76 3.88 12.59
N THR A 30 -6.61 4.55 12.62
CA THR A 30 -6.53 6.00 12.43
C THR A 30 -6.95 6.39 11.01
N ARG A 31 -6.63 5.53 10.02
CA ARG A 31 -6.92 5.73 8.60
C ARG A 31 -7.24 4.40 7.96
N ASP A 32 -8.05 4.41 6.90
CA ASP A 32 -8.32 3.21 6.09
C ASP A 32 -7.80 3.32 4.65
N LYS A 33 -7.40 4.53 4.22
CA LYS A 33 -6.87 4.76 2.89
C LYS A 33 -5.82 5.87 2.85
N VAL A 34 -4.79 5.67 2.05
CA VAL A 34 -3.78 6.67 1.67
C VAL A 34 -3.63 6.66 0.16
N SER A 35 -3.74 7.83 -0.47
CA SER A 35 -3.61 7.98 -1.91
C SER A 35 -2.41 8.88 -2.22
N VAL A 36 -1.51 8.41 -3.09
CA VAL A 36 -0.27 9.10 -3.46
C VAL A 36 -0.20 9.19 -4.98
N TRP A 37 0.00 10.40 -5.50
CA TRP A 37 0.35 10.58 -6.90
C TRP A 37 1.84 10.42 -7.09
N MET A 38 2.24 9.57 -8.02
CA MET A 38 3.64 9.41 -8.41
C MET A 38 3.76 9.39 -9.93
N GLU A 39 4.97 9.67 -10.41
CA GLU A 39 5.30 9.51 -11.82
C GLU A 39 6.13 8.23 -11.99
N LYS A 40 5.66 7.32 -12.83
CA LYS A 40 6.39 6.10 -13.19
C LYS A 40 6.67 6.14 -14.68
N GLU A 41 7.95 6.20 -15.05
CA GLU A 41 8.38 6.23 -16.46
C GLU A 41 7.70 7.33 -17.31
N GLY A 42 7.47 8.51 -16.72
CA GLY A 42 6.81 9.63 -17.38
C GLY A 42 5.28 9.53 -17.42
N ILE A 43 4.68 8.51 -16.79
CA ILE A 43 3.24 8.32 -16.68
C ILE A 43 2.81 8.69 -15.25
N PRO A 44 1.89 9.66 -15.08
CA PRO A 44 1.31 9.94 -13.78
C PRO A 44 0.38 8.80 -13.38
N VAL A 45 0.70 8.15 -12.27
CA VAL A 45 -0.10 7.07 -11.70
C VAL A 45 -0.56 7.44 -10.30
N LEU A 46 -1.74 6.97 -9.95
CA LEU A 46 -2.28 7.06 -8.61
C LEU A 46 -2.01 5.74 -7.90
N VAL A 47 -1.32 5.80 -6.76
CA VAL A 47 -1.14 4.64 -5.87
C VAL A 47 -2.08 4.80 -4.68
N GLU A 48 -2.94 3.82 -4.45
CA GLU A 48 -3.81 3.74 -3.30
C GLU A 48 -3.39 2.59 -2.39
N TYR A 49 -3.12 2.91 -1.13
CA TYR A 49 -2.94 1.95 -0.05
C TYR A 49 -4.22 1.89 0.76
N ILE A 50 -4.79 0.70 0.90
CA ILE A 50 -6.09 0.49 1.55
C ILE A 50 -5.94 -0.56 2.64
N ALA A 51 -6.44 -0.24 3.84
CA ALA A 51 -6.49 -1.19 4.94
C ALA A 51 -7.52 -2.29 4.63
N VAL A 52 -7.08 -3.55 4.62
CA VAL A 52 -7.96 -4.70 4.46
C VAL A 52 -8.32 -5.20 5.85
N ARG A 53 -9.62 -5.34 6.10
CA ARG A 53 -10.17 -5.81 7.36
C ARG A 53 -11.05 -7.04 7.12
N ASP A 54 -11.11 -7.92 8.10
CA ASP A 54 -12.06 -9.04 8.09
C ASP A 54 -13.48 -8.57 8.47
N ASP A 55 -14.44 -9.50 8.48
CA ASP A 55 -15.83 -9.24 8.85
C ASP A 55 -16.00 -8.72 10.30
N ASN A 56 -15.00 -8.96 11.16
CA ASN A 56 -14.98 -8.47 12.54
C ASN A 56 -14.31 -7.08 12.67
N GLY A 57 -13.86 -6.49 11.56
CA GLY A 57 -13.15 -5.20 11.53
C GLY A 57 -11.67 -5.29 11.90
N GLN A 58 -11.13 -6.49 12.10
CA GLN A 58 -9.73 -6.71 12.41
C GLN A 58 -8.88 -6.47 11.15
N TYR A 59 -7.81 -5.68 11.29
CA TYR A 59 -6.84 -5.49 10.21
C TYR A 59 -6.15 -6.83 9.86
N ILE A 60 -6.22 -7.22 8.59
CA ILE A 60 -5.63 -8.47 8.07
C ILE A 60 -4.56 -8.23 6.99
N GLY A 61 -4.39 -7.00 6.51
CA GLY A 61 -3.38 -6.69 5.51
C GLY A 61 -3.57 -5.32 4.87
N THR A 62 -2.66 -4.96 3.96
CA THR A 62 -2.77 -3.75 3.15
C THR A 62 -2.84 -4.12 1.68
N MET A 63 -3.81 -3.54 0.98
CA MET A 63 -3.95 -3.63 -0.46
C MET A 63 -3.30 -2.40 -1.10
N GLU A 64 -2.34 -2.60 -1.99
CA GLU A 64 -1.78 -1.56 -2.85
C GLU A 64 -2.39 -1.67 -4.25
N CYS A 65 -2.95 -0.56 -4.74
CA CYS A 65 -3.49 -0.44 -6.09
C CYS A 65 -2.78 0.67 -6.84
N VAL A 66 -2.30 0.38 -8.05
CA VAL A 66 -1.72 1.39 -8.96
C VAL A 66 -2.67 1.60 -10.13
N LEU A 67 -3.09 2.83 -10.36
CA LEU A 67 -4.03 3.23 -11.41
C LEU A 67 -3.35 4.18 -12.41
N ASP A 68 -3.53 3.93 -13.72
CA ASP A 68 -3.22 4.86 -14.81
C ASP A 68 -4.53 5.30 -15.43
N ARG A 69 -4.83 6.60 -15.36
CA ARG A 69 -5.92 7.25 -16.11
C ARG A 69 -7.28 6.50 -16.12
N GLY A 70 -7.62 5.82 -15.02
CA GLY A 70 -8.89 5.10 -14.85
C GLY A 70 -8.84 3.58 -15.06
N ALA A 71 -7.67 3.02 -15.36
CA ALA A 71 -7.44 1.58 -15.45
C ALA A 71 -6.52 1.08 -14.32
N PHE A 72 -6.87 -0.06 -13.73
CA PHE A 72 -6.03 -0.77 -12.77
C PHE A 72 -4.81 -1.37 -13.49
N ILE A 73 -3.61 -1.02 -13.04
CA ILE A 73 -2.35 -1.53 -13.62
C ILE A 73 -1.77 -2.65 -12.78
N TYR A 74 -1.78 -2.50 -11.45
CA TYR A 74 -1.05 -3.38 -10.55
C TYR A 74 -1.74 -3.51 -9.19
N PHE A 75 -1.68 -4.73 -8.66
CA PHE A 75 -2.20 -5.11 -7.36
C PHE A 75 -1.07 -5.81 -6.59
N ASP A 76 -0.67 -5.24 -5.46
CA ASP A 76 0.23 -5.91 -4.52
C ASP A 76 -0.46 -6.04 -3.17
N PHE A 77 -0.45 -7.25 -2.62
CA PHE A 77 -0.91 -7.47 -1.27
C PHE A 77 0.32 -7.43 -0.37
N CYS A 78 0.50 -6.29 0.31
CA CYS A 78 1.49 -6.19 1.37
C CYS A 78 0.93 -6.88 2.61
N CYS A 79 1.33 -8.15 2.77
CA CYS A 79 1.11 -8.93 3.99
C CYS A 79 1.86 -8.32 5.19
#